data_AF-A0A7S0HAQ1-F1
#
_entry.id   AF-A0A7S0HAQ1-F1
#
_cell.length_a   1.000
_cell.length_b   1.000
_cell.length_c   1.000
_cell.angle_alpha   90.00
_cell.angle_beta   90.00
_cell.angle_gamma   90.00
#
_symmetry.space_group_name_H-M   'P 1'
#
loop_
_entity.id
_entity.type
_entity.pdbx_description
1 polymer ?
#
loop_
_entity_poly.entity_id
_entity_poly.type
_entity_poly.pdbx_seq_one_letter_code
_entity_poly.pdbx_strand_id
1 'polypeptide(L)'
;RGWAEEEARQVRDHAEEAAAAALVLQQELKTSHAAGEKSRAELEAALAAVRAEMATLESASAAAAVSAREEAQSATMQSRAEVRQAAESAAEAAAAREEAVENVAQAAATAREEAVERAAEAAVAREEAARSAADALASETKAEQASADCEAMQYETAAAAAVVEAAQVEAAAAAAAVLAAQAAASCSAAEAEAAREEADAARAEVAEAWAAAEEAVEEAEAAREQASESAAEAATAREEAAR
;
A
#
# COMPACT_ATOMS: atom_id res chain seq x y z
N ARG A 1 27.60 149.32 51.57
CA ARG A 1 28.67 148.71 50.75
C ARG A 1 28.92 147.24 51.11
N GLY A 2 28.83 146.83 52.39
CA GLY A 2 29.03 145.41 52.77
C GLY A 2 27.95 144.39 52.37
N TRP A 3 26.66 144.78 52.23
CA TRP A 3 25.59 143.81 51.92
C TRP A 3 25.67 143.22 50.51
N ALA A 4 26.05 144.03 49.51
CA ALA A 4 26.25 143.58 48.14
C ALA A 4 27.51 142.69 47.97
N GLU A 5 28.52 142.85 48.81
CA GLU A 5 29.71 141.98 48.84
C GLU A 5 29.39 140.63 49.50
N GLU A 6 28.57 140.62 50.54
CA GLU A 6 28.09 139.40 51.20
C GLU A 6 27.17 138.59 50.29
N GLU A 7 26.27 139.25 49.57
CA GLU A 7 25.36 138.62 48.60
C GLU A 7 26.14 138.09 47.38
N ALA A 8 27.13 138.83 46.88
CA ALA A 8 28.03 138.35 45.82
C ALA A 8 28.99 137.23 46.26
N ARG A 9 29.21 137.07 47.58
CA ARG A 9 29.94 135.95 48.16
C ARG A 9 29.04 134.73 48.32
N GLN A 10 27.82 134.89 48.85
CA GLN A 10 26.84 133.81 48.93
C GLN A 10 26.46 133.25 47.56
N VAL A 11 26.30 134.11 46.53
CA VAL A 11 26.05 133.65 45.16
C VAL A 11 27.25 132.89 44.60
N ARG A 12 28.49 133.27 44.97
CA ARG A 12 29.70 132.53 44.59
C ARG A 12 29.79 131.19 45.30
N ASP A 13 29.55 131.15 46.61
CA ASP A 13 29.58 129.93 47.41
C ASP A 13 28.46 128.96 46.93
N HIS A 14 27.26 129.44 46.63
CA HIS A 14 26.18 128.64 46.02
C HIS A 14 26.51 128.20 44.59
N ALA A 15 27.20 129.03 43.79
CA ALA A 15 27.64 128.65 42.46
C ALA A 15 28.76 127.60 42.51
N GLU A 16 29.66 127.67 43.50
CA GLU A 16 30.70 126.67 43.76
C GLU A 16 30.11 125.36 44.28
N GLU A 17 29.13 125.40 45.20
CA GLU A 17 28.39 124.21 45.65
C GLU A 17 27.58 123.58 44.51
N ALA A 18 26.90 124.39 43.69
CA ALA A 18 26.18 123.90 42.51
C ALA A 18 27.12 123.32 41.45
N ALA A 19 28.30 123.91 41.24
CA ALA A 19 29.32 123.38 40.35
C ALA A 19 29.91 122.06 40.89
N ALA A 20 30.16 121.96 42.19
CA ALA A 20 30.62 120.73 42.84
C ALA A 20 29.56 119.62 42.75
N ALA A 21 28.29 119.93 43.02
CA ALA A 21 27.17 118.99 42.89
C ALA A 21 26.97 118.54 41.42
N ALA A 22 27.10 119.45 40.46
CA ALA A 22 27.06 119.11 39.03
C ALA A 22 28.22 118.18 38.61
N LEU A 23 29.41 118.35 39.20
CA LEU A 23 30.58 117.51 38.96
C LEU A 23 30.39 116.10 39.53
N VAL A 24 29.80 115.99 40.73
CA VAL A 24 29.42 114.71 41.36
C VAL A 24 28.37 114.00 40.50
N LEU A 25 27.29 114.68 40.11
CA LEU A 25 26.26 114.11 39.22
C LEU A 25 26.84 113.68 37.87
N GLN A 26 27.79 114.44 37.30
CA GLN A 26 28.46 114.06 36.07
C GLN A 26 29.34 112.82 36.25
N GLN A 27 30.02 112.67 37.39
CA GLN A 27 30.75 111.45 37.73
C GLN A 27 29.82 110.26 37.92
N GLU A 28 28.72 110.42 38.66
CA GLU A 28 27.71 109.38 38.85
C GLU A 28 27.11 108.93 37.51
N LEU A 29 26.75 109.87 36.63
CA LEU A 29 26.28 109.56 35.26
C LEU A 29 27.33 108.78 34.46
N LYS A 30 28.61 109.16 34.51
CA LYS A 30 29.69 108.43 33.82
C LYS A 30 29.86 107.01 34.38
N THR A 31 29.84 106.84 35.70
CA THR A 31 29.95 105.52 36.34
C THR A 31 28.74 104.63 36.05
N SER A 32 27.53 105.21 36.06
CA SER A 32 26.29 104.52 35.70
C SER A 32 26.29 104.11 34.22
N HIS A 33 26.74 104.99 33.31
CA HIS A 33 26.90 104.66 31.89
C HIS A 33 27.91 103.53 31.68
N ALA A 34 29.08 103.60 32.33
CA ALA A 34 30.10 102.55 32.25
C ALA A 34 29.61 101.21 32.82
N ALA A 35 28.85 101.23 33.92
CA ALA A 35 28.21 100.04 34.49
C ALA A 35 27.13 99.48 33.55
N GLY A 36 26.34 100.34 32.90
CA GLY A 36 25.35 99.98 31.90
C GLY A 36 25.96 99.36 30.64
N GLU A 37 27.05 99.94 30.12
CA GLU A 37 27.81 99.38 28.99
C GLU A 37 28.43 98.03 29.35
N LYS A 38 28.98 97.89 30.57
CA LYS A 38 29.50 96.61 31.06
C LYS A 38 28.41 95.55 31.16
N SER A 39 27.26 95.88 31.77
CA SER A 39 26.13 94.95 31.88
C SER A 39 25.56 94.57 30.51
N ARG A 40 25.50 95.52 29.57
CA ARG A 40 25.11 95.24 28.19
C ARG A 40 26.08 94.29 27.50
N ALA A 41 27.40 94.51 27.64
CA ALA A 41 28.41 93.62 27.08
C ALA A 41 28.34 92.20 27.69
N GLU A 42 28.11 92.09 29.00
CA GLU A 42 27.90 90.80 29.68
C GLU A 42 26.63 90.09 29.19
N LEU A 43 25.53 90.82 28.96
CA LEU A 43 24.28 90.27 28.45
C LEU A 43 24.39 89.86 26.98
N GLU A 44 25.08 90.64 26.15
CA GLU A 44 25.40 90.27 24.77
C GLU A 44 26.30 89.02 24.70
N ALA A 45 27.28 88.91 25.60
CA ALA A 45 28.12 87.71 25.73
C ALA A 45 27.31 86.49 26.20
N ALA A 46 26.42 86.64 27.18
CA ALA A 46 25.54 85.56 27.64
C ALA A 46 24.57 85.10 26.55
N LEU A 47 23.97 86.04 25.79
CA LEU A 47 23.13 85.72 24.64
C LEU A 47 23.92 85.01 23.53
N ALA A 48 25.17 85.40 23.29
CA ALA A 48 26.04 84.70 22.34
C ALA A 48 26.35 83.27 22.80
N ALA A 49 26.60 83.06 24.09
CA ALA A 49 26.82 81.73 24.68
C ALA A 49 25.57 80.84 24.54
N VAL A 50 24.38 81.34 24.88
CA VAL A 50 23.12 80.58 24.73
C VAL A 50 22.85 80.23 23.27
N ARG A 51 23.12 81.15 22.33
CA ARG A 51 22.99 80.87 20.89
C ARG A 51 23.96 79.77 20.44
N ALA A 52 25.19 79.77 20.96
CA ALA A 52 26.15 78.72 20.67
C ALA A 52 25.69 77.36 21.23
N GLU A 53 25.21 77.32 22.48
CA GLU A 53 24.67 76.09 23.09
C GLU A 53 23.47 75.55 22.29
N MET A 54 22.52 76.41 21.93
CA MET A 54 21.37 76.02 21.10
C MET A 54 21.81 75.46 19.75
N ALA A 55 22.78 76.09 19.07
CA ALA A 55 23.32 75.58 17.81
C ALA A 55 23.98 74.20 17.97
N THR A 56 24.68 73.95 19.09
CA THR A 56 25.26 72.63 19.37
C THR A 56 24.20 71.57 19.65
N LEU A 57 23.13 71.92 20.37
CA LEU A 57 22.00 71.01 20.64
C LEU A 57 21.22 70.69 19.36
N GLU A 58 20.95 71.68 18.52
CA GLU A 58 20.30 71.48 17.22
C GLU A 58 21.13 70.56 16.33
N SER A 59 22.45 70.81 16.24
CA SER A 59 23.38 69.96 15.49
C SER A 59 23.43 68.53 16.04
N ALA A 60 23.51 68.34 17.36
CA ALA A 60 23.48 67.03 17.99
C ALA A 60 22.14 66.30 17.74
N SER A 61 21.02 67.01 17.81
CA SER A 61 19.69 66.45 17.51
C SER A 61 19.56 66.02 16.05
N ALA A 62 20.11 66.80 15.12
CA ALA A 62 20.11 66.48 13.71
C ALA A 62 20.99 65.26 13.43
N ALA A 63 22.17 65.18 14.05
CA ALA A 63 23.05 64.02 13.96
C ALA A 63 22.38 62.75 14.53
N ALA A 64 21.73 62.85 15.69
CA ALA A 64 20.98 61.74 16.27
C ALA A 64 19.81 61.28 15.37
N ALA A 65 19.09 62.22 14.75
CA ALA A 65 18.01 61.90 13.82
C ALA A 65 18.51 61.22 12.54
N VAL A 66 19.69 61.59 12.04
CA VAL A 66 20.33 60.91 10.90
C VAL A 66 20.76 59.50 11.31
N SER A 67 21.44 59.34 12.44
CA SER A 67 21.85 58.03 12.97
C SER A 67 20.65 57.09 13.13
N ALA A 68 19.55 57.56 13.73
CA ALA A 68 18.34 56.77 13.91
C ALA A 68 17.69 56.37 12.58
N ARG A 69 17.77 57.23 11.55
CA ARG A 69 17.28 56.90 10.20
C ARG A 69 18.15 55.85 9.53
N GLU A 70 19.48 55.95 9.64
CA GLU A 70 20.41 54.96 9.10
C GLU A 70 20.22 53.59 9.77
N GLU A 71 20.07 53.56 11.09
CA GLU A 71 19.75 52.33 11.84
C GLU A 71 18.41 51.72 11.40
N ALA A 72 17.36 52.53 11.26
CA ALA A 72 16.05 52.06 10.81
C ALA A 72 16.08 51.55 9.36
N GLN A 73 16.85 52.20 8.48
CA GLN A 73 17.05 51.75 7.10
C GLN A 73 17.83 50.43 7.06
N SER A 74 18.89 50.30 7.86
CA SER A 74 19.66 49.06 7.99
C SER A 74 18.78 47.91 8.49
N ALA A 75 18.00 48.12 9.56
CA ALA A 75 17.07 47.13 10.08
C ALA A 75 16.00 46.72 9.06
N THR A 76 15.49 47.67 8.26
CA THR A 76 14.52 47.40 7.19
C THR A 76 15.16 46.56 6.08
N MET A 77 16.40 46.86 5.69
CA MET A 77 17.12 46.09 4.67
C MET A 77 17.44 44.67 5.15
N GLN A 78 17.85 44.53 6.41
CA GLN A 78 18.07 43.22 7.03
C GLN A 78 16.76 42.40 7.09
N SER A 79 15.67 42.99 7.57
CA SER A 79 14.36 42.31 7.59
C SER A 79 13.91 41.89 6.20
N ARG A 80 14.11 42.72 5.17
CA ARG A 80 13.82 42.34 3.77
C ARG A 80 14.70 41.20 3.27
N ALA A 81 15.97 41.15 3.67
CA ALA A 81 16.87 40.06 3.31
C ALA A 81 16.43 38.74 3.98
N GLU A 82 16.07 38.78 5.26
CA GLU A 82 15.55 37.62 6.00
C GLU A 82 14.24 37.09 5.39
N VAL A 83 13.32 37.98 5.00
CA VAL A 83 12.08 37.59 4.32
C VAL A 83 12.35 36.95 2.95
N ARG A 84 13.31 37.48 2.17
CA ARG A 84 13.70 36.86 0.88
C ARG A 84 14.31 35.49 1.08
N GLN A 85 15.21 35.34 2.04
CA GLN A 85 15.81 34.05 2.36
C GLN A 85 14.76 33.03 2.83
N ALA A 86 13.80 33.47 3.65
CA ALA A 86 12.69 32.62 4.07
C ALA A 86 11.82 32.20 2.87
N ALA A 87 11.53 33.12 1.93
CA ALA A 87 10.78 32.82 0.72
C ALA A 87 11.53 31.84 -0.22
N GLU A 88 12.84 32.01 -0.38
CA GLU A 88 13.70 31.09 -1.15
C GLU A 88 13.70 29.69 -0.52
N SER A 89 13.90 29.59 0.80
CA SER A 89 13.84 28.30 1.50
C SER A 89 12.46 27.63 1.42
N ALA A 90 11.37 28.41 1.41
CA ALA A 90 10.03 27.89 1.24
C ALA A 90 9.78 27.39 -0.19
N ALA A 91 10.33 28.07 -1.20
CA ALA A 91 10.26 27.64 -2.60
C ALA A 91 11.06 26.35 -2.82
N GLU A 92 12.27 26.24 -2.27
CA GLU A 92 13.07 25.00 -2.29
C GLU A 92 12.34 23.85 -1.60
N ALA A 93 11.74 24.09 -0.43
CA ALA A 93 10.94 23.08 0.27
C ALA A 93 9.69 22.67 -0.51
N ALA A 94 9.07 23.59 -1.26
CA ALA A 94 7.93 23.27 -2.13
C ALA A 94 8.35 22.40 -3.32
N ALA A 95 9.46 22.75 -3.98
CA ALA A 95 10.02 21.95 -5.08
C ALA A 95 10.41 20.54 -4.62
N ALA A 96 11.06 20.42 -3.45
CA ALA A 96 11.41 19.12 -2.88
C ALA A 96 10.17 18.26 -2.55
N ARG A 97 9.06 18.88 -2.15
CA ARG A 97 7.79 18.16 -1.92
C ARG A 97 7.16 17.68 -3.21
N GLU A 98 7.21 18.49 -4.27
CA GLU A 98 6.72 18.11 -5.59
C GLU A 98 7.49 16.91 -6.14
N GLU A 99 8.83 16.95 -6.09
CA GLU A 99 9.70 15.83 -6.46
C GLU A 99 9.41 14.58 -5.61
N ALA A 100 9.21 14.73 -4.30
CA ALA A 100 8.85 13.60 -3.44
C ALA A 100 7.50 12.98 -3.81
N VAL A 101 6.49 13.78 -4.18
CA VAL A 101 5.19 13.29 -4.64
C VAL A 101 5.32 12.55 -5.97
N GLU A 102 6.11 13.06 -6.91
CA GLU A 102 6.38 12.39 -8.19
C GLU A 102 7.08 11.04 -7.98
N ASN A 103 8.11 11.00 -7.12
CA ASN A 103 8.80 9.75 -6.77
C ASN A 103 7.87 8.72 -6.12
N VAL A 104 6.97 9.14 -5.23
CA VAL A 104 5.96 8.24 -4.62
C VAL A 104 4.96 7.75 -5.67
N ALA A 105 4.52 8.61 -6.59
CA ALA A 105 3.62 8.22 -7.67
C ALA A 105 4.27 7.20 -8.62
N GLN A 106 5.55 7.40 -8.97
CA GLN A 106 6.31 6.46 -9.79
C GLN A 106 6.50 5.12 -9.07
N ALA A 107 6.89 5.12 -7.79
CA ALA A 107 7.03 3.89 -7.00
C ALA A 107 5.69 3.14 -6.89
N ALA A 108 4.57 3.85 -6.73
CA ALA A 108 3.25 3.25 -6.71
C ALA A 108 2.83 2.66 -8.07
N ALA A 109 3.24 3.27 -9.19
CA ALA A 109 2.99 2.73 -10.52
C ALA A 109 3.77 1.43 -10.75
N THR A 110 5.07 1.41 -10.43
CA THR A 110 5.91 0.20 -10.50
C THR A 110 5.37 -0.93 -9.62
N ALA A 111 4.98 -0.63 -8.37
CA ALA A 111 4.42 -1.63 -7.47
C ALA A 111 3.09 -2.23 -8.00
N ARG A 112 2.29 -1.45 -8.73
CA ARG A 112 1.06 -1.95 -9.38
C ARG A 112 1.37 -2.86 -10.56
N GLU A 113 2.36 -2.50 -11.39
CA GLU A 113 2.81 -3.33 -12.51
C GLU A 113 3.32 -4.69 -12.02
N GLU A 114 4.21 -4.70 -11.02
CA GLU A 114 4.72 -5.94 -10.39
C GLU A 114 3.60 -6.77 -9.73
N ALA A 115 2.56 -6.13 -9.19
CA ALA A 115 1.42 -6.84 -8.60
C ALA A 115 0.54 -7.49 -9.67
N VAL A 116 0.35 -6.82 -10.82
CA VAL A 116 -0.39 -7.37 -11.96
C VAL A 116 0.37 -8.53 -12.59
N GLU A 117 1.69 -8.40 -12.76
CA GLU A 117 2.54 -9.48 -13.27
C GLU A 117 2.47 -10.72 -12.37
N ARG A 118 2.66 -10.56 -11.05
CA ARG A 118 2.51 -11.67 -10.09
C ARG A 118 1.10 -12.28 -10.09
N ALA A 119 0.06 -11.48 -10.28
CA ALA A 119 -1.31 -11.98 -10.37
C ALA A 119 -1.53 -12.80 -11.66
N ALA A 120 -0.94 -12.38 -12.78
CA ALA A 120 -0.98 -13.10 -14.05
C ALA A 120 -0.23 -14.44 -13.95
N GLU A 121 0.99 -14.45 -13.39
CA GLU A 121 1.76 -15.68 -13.13
C GLU A 121 0.98 -16.66 -12.23
N ALA A 122 0.37 -16.15 -11.15
CA ALA A 122 -0.45 -16.98 -10.26
C ALA A 122 -1.71 -17.53 -10.94
N ALA A 123 -2.30 -16.79 -11.89
CA ALA A 123 -3.44 -17.27 -12.67
C ALA A 123 -3.03 -18.39 -13.63
N VAL A 124 -1.90 -18.24 -14.33
CA VAL A 124 -1.34 -19.29 -15.19
C VAL A 124 -1.01 -20.54 -14.38
N ALA A 125 -0.33 -20.40 -13.23
CA ALA A 125 -0.01 -21.53 -12.37
C ALA A 125 -1.26 -22.27 -11.85
N ARG A 126 -2.35 -21.56 -11.57
CA ARG A 126 -3.64 -22.17 -11.19
C ARG A 126 -4.29 -22.91 -12.35
N GLU A 127 -4.23 -22.35 -13.56
CA GLU A 127 -4.74 -23.01 -14.76
C GLU A 127 -3.95 -24.29 -15.08
N GLU A 128 -2.63 -24.24 -14.99
CA GLU A 128 -1.76 -25.42 -15.15
C GLU A 128 -2.04 -26.48 -14.08
N ALA A 129 -2.21 -26.09 -12.82
CA ALA A 129 -2.58 -27.01 -11.74
C ALA A 129 -3.97 -27.64 -11.96
N ALA A 130 -4.95 -26.86 -12.44
CA ALA A 130 -6.28 -27.36 -12.77
C ALA A 130 -6.24 -28.36 -13.93
N ARG A 131 -5.47 -28.07 -14.98
CA ARG A 131 -5.25 -29.00 -16.10
C ARG A 131 -4.56 -30.29 -15.63
N SER A 132 -3.52 -30.18 -14.82
CA SER A 132 -2.83 -31.36 -14.27
C SER A 132 -3.75 -32.21 -13.39
N ALA A 133 -4.65 -31.59 -12.61
CA ALA A 133 -5.63 -32.30 -11.81
C ALA A 133 -6.68 -33.00 -12.69
N ALA A 134 -7.15 -32.34 -13.75
CA ALA A 134 -8.07 -32.94 -14.72
C ALA A 134 -7.44 -34.14 -15.45
N ASP A 135 -6.17 -34.03 -15.88
CA ASP A 135 -5.43 -35.13 -16.50
C ASP A 135 -5.24 -36.30 -15.54
N ALA A 136 -4.97 -36.03 -14.26
CA ALA A 136 -4.85 -37.05 -13.23
C ALA A 136 -6.18 -37.82 -13.03
N LEU A 137 -7.30 -37.10 -12.88
CA LEU A 137 -8.64 -37.71 -12.78
C LEU A 137 -9.01 -38.51 -14.04
N ALA A 138 -8.67 -38.01 -15.24
CA ALA A 138 -8.88 -38.73 -16.48
C ALA A 138 -8.04 -40.02 -16.55
N SER A 139 -6.83 -40.02 -15.98
CA SER A 139 -5.97 -41.21 -15.93
C SER A 139 -6.45 -42.24 -14.91
N GLU A 140 -6.90 -41.80 -13.73
CA GLU A 140 -7.46 -42.65 -12.68
C GLU A 140 -8.74 -43.34 -13.15
N THR A 141 -9.66 -42.58 -13.74
CA THR A 141 -10.89 -43.12 -14.30
C THR A 141 -10.66 -44.10 -15.47
N LYS A 142 -9.63 -43.88 -16.29
CA LYS A 142 -9.23 -44.84 -17.34
C LYS A 142 -8.67 -46.13 -16.73
N ALA A 143 -7.93 -46.04 -15.63
CA ALA A 143 -7.42 -47.20 -14.92
C ALA A 143 -8.54 -48.01 -14.26
N GLU A 144 -9.52 -47.35 -13.63
CA GLU A 144 -10.71 -47.99 -13.06
C GLU A 144 -11.54 -48.71 -14.14
N GLN A 145 -11.79 -48.06 -15.29
CA GLN A 145 -12.50 -48.69 -16.41
C GLN A 145 -11.74 -49.92 -16.93
N ALA A 146 -10.42 -49.82 -17.10
CA ALA A 146 -9.61 -50.95 -17.54
C ALA A 146 -9.66 -52.12 -16.54
N SER A 147 -9.71 -51.83 -15.23
CA SER A 147 -9.87 -52.85 -14.19
C SER A 147 -11.23 -53.56 -14.30
N ALA A 148 -12.32 -52.80 -14.44
CA ALA A 148 -13.67 -53.33 -14.60
C ALA A 148 -13.81 -54.18 -15.89
N ASP A 149 -13.24 -53.73 -17.01
CA ASP A 149 -13.22 -54.49 -18.26
C ASP A 149 -12.44 -55.82 -18.12
N CYS A 150 -11.34 -55.82 -17.36
CA CYS A 150 -10.60 -57.04 -17.05
C CYS A 150 -11.40 -58.02 -16.18
N GLU A 151 -12.12 -57.52 -15.17
CA GLU A 151 -13.00 -58.36 -14.33
C GLU A 151 -14.13 -58.96 -15.17
N ALA A 152 -14.81 -58.17 -16.00
CA ALA A 152 -15.86 -58.66 -16.90
C ALA A 152 -15.34 -59.75 -17.86
N MET A 153 -14.15 -59.57 -18.45
CA MET A 153 -13.52 -60.57 -19.31
C MET A 153 -13.22 -61.88 -18.55
N GLN A 154 -12.85 -61.81 -17.27
CA GLN A 154 -12.61 -63.00 -16.45
C GLN A 154 -13.92 -63.78 -16.23
N TYR A 155 -15.02 -63.09 -15.94
CA TYR A 155 -16.34 -63.73 -15.82
C TYR A 155 -16.80 -64.36 -17.14
N GLU A 156 -16.67 -63.65 -18.27
CA GLU A 156 -17.01 -64.21 -19.59
C GLU A 156 -16.17 -65.44 -19.93
N THR A 157 -14.87 -65.42 -19.58
CA THR A 157 -13.97 -66.56 -19.79
C THR A 157 -14.35 -67.74 -18.90
N ALA A 158 -14.72 -67.50 -17.64
CA ALA A 158 -15.18 -68.53 -16.72
C ALA A 158 -16.50 -69.17 -17.19
N ALA A 159 -17.47 -68.35 -17.62
CA ALA A 159 -18.72 -68.83 -18.19
C ALA A 159 -18.50 -69.67 -19.47
N ALA A 160 -17.64 -69.21 -20.37
CA ALA A 160 -17.28 -69.96 -21.57
C ALA A 160 -16.60 -71.30 -21.22
N ALA A 161 -15.74 -71.33 -20.21
CA ALA A 161 -15.11 -72.56 -19.73
C ALA A 161 -16.15 -73.54 -19.16
N ALA A 162 -17.11 -73.06 -18.36
CA ALA A 162 -18.19 -73.86 -17.80
C ALA A 162 -19.09 -74.48 -18.90
N VAL A 163 -19.44 -73.70 -19.94
CA VAL A 163 -20.19 -74.21 -21.09
C VAL A 163 -19.41 -75.29 -21.85
N VAL A 164 -18.10 -75.11 -22.02
CA VAL A 164 -17.25 -76.12 -22.67
C VAL A 164 -17.19 -77.39 -21.82
N GLU A 165 -17.08 -77.27 -20.50
CA GLU A 165 -17.11 -78.42 -19.58
C GLU A 165 -18.46 -79.15 -19.66
N ALA A 166 -19.59 -78.44 -19.61
CA ALA A 166 -20.92 -79.02 -19.76
C ALA A 166 -21.09 -79.77 -21.09
N ALA A 167 -20.60 -79.20 -22.20
CA ALA A 167 -20.63 -79.85 -23.51
C ALA A 167 -19.75 -81.11 -23.57
N GLN A 168 -18.62 -81.14 -22.85
CA GLN A 168 -17.77 -82.33 -22.74
C GLN A 168 -18.46 -83.44 -21.94
N VAL A 169 -19.13 -83.09 -20.83
CA VAL A 169 -19.93 -84.03 -20.04
C VAL A 169 -21.09 -84.58 -20.87
N GLU A 170 -21.79 -83.74 -21.65
CA GLU A 170 -22.85 -84.17 -22.57
C GLU A 170 -22.35 -85.14 -23.65
N ALA A 171 -21.19 -84.85 -24.24
CA ALA A 171 -20.56 -85.75 -25.20
C ALA A 171 -20.19 -87.10 -24.58
N ALA A 172 -19.69 -87.10 -23.34
CA ALA A 172 -19.38 -88.32 -22.59
C ALA A 172 -20.64 -89.14 -22.28
N ALA A 173 -21.72 -88.49 -21.84
CA ALA A 173 -23.00 -89.14 -21.58
C ALA A 173 -23.64 -89.72 -22.86
N ALA A 174 -23.53 -89.02 -23.99
CA ALA A 174 -23.96 -89.53 -25.29
C ALA A 174 -23.17 -90.79 -25.69
N ALA A 175 -21.85 -90.80 -25.46
CA ALA A 175 -21.02 -91.97 -25.71
C ALA A 175 -21.40 -93.16 -24.79
N ALA A 176 -21.65 -92.91 -23.51
CA ALA A 176 -22.11 -93.92 -22.56
C ALA A 176 -23.48 -94.51 -22.97
N ALA A 177 -24.42 -93.67 -23.42
CA ALA A 177 -25.72 -94.12 -23.93
C ALA A 177 -25.60 -95.02 -25.19
N VAL A 178 -24.66 -94.71 -26.09
CA VAL A 178 -24.38 -95.56 -27.27
C VAL A 178 -23.82 -96.92 -26.84
N LEU A 179 -22.89 -96.95 -25.89
CA LEU A 179 -22.35 -98.20 -25.34
C LEU A 179 -23.42 -99.03 -24.63
N ALA A 180 -24.29 -98.39 -23.84
CA ALA A 180 -25.42 -99.04 -23.19
C ALA A 180 -26.41 -99.65 -24.19
N ALA A 181 -26.71 -98.95 -25.30
CA ALA A 181 -27.53 -99.48 -26.37
C ALA A 181 -26.90 -100.69 -27.06
N GLN A 182 -25.57 -100.70 -27.25
CA GLN A 182 -24.82 -101.84 -27.80
C GLN A 182 -24.83 -103.04 -26.85
N ALA A 183 -24.64 -102.82 -25.55
CA ALA A 183 -24.72 -103.86 -24.52
C ALA A 183 -26.12 -104.48 -24.48
N ALA A 184 -27.17 -103.66 -24.49
CA ALA A 184 -28.56 -104.14 -24.54
C ALA A 184 -28.88 -105.00 -25.78
N ALA A 185 -28.16 -104.81 -26.88
CA ALA A 185 -28.33 -105.57 -28.11
C ALA A 185 -27.50 -106.87 -28.18
N SER A 186 -26.45 -107.03 -27.35
CA SER A 186 -25.44 -108.09 -27.54
C SER A 186 -25.04 -108.86 -26.28
N CYS A 187 -25.47 -108.42 -25.09
CA CYS A 187 -25.02 -108.94 -23.79
C CYS A 187 -26.18 -109.52 -22.93
N SER A 188 -25.85 -110.05 -21.76
CA SER A 188 -26.83 -110.57 -20.80
C SER A 188 -27.68 -109.45 -20.17
N ALA A 189 -28.86 -109.81 -19.64
CA ALA A 189 -29.78 -108.83 -19.05
C ALA A 189 -29.15 -107.98 -17.92
N ALA A 190 -28.23 -108.55 -17.14
CA ALA A 190 -27.53 -107.85 -16.06
C ALA A 190 -26.53 -106.81 -16.58
N GLU A 191 -25.84 -107.08 -17.69
CA GLU A 191 -24.91 -106.14 -18.32
C GLU A 191 -25.66 -104.99 -19.00
N ALA A 192 -26.86 -105.25 -19.53
CA ALA A 192 -27.74 -104.22 -20.09
C ALA A 192 -28.33 -103.29 -19.01
N GLU A 193 -28.59 -103.82 -17.81
CA GLU A 193 -29.10 -103.04 -16.67
C GLU A 193 -28.01 -102.15 -16.07
N ALA A 194 -26.80 -102.68 -15.84
CA ALA A 194 -25.65 -101.91 -15.38
C ALA A 194 -25.30 -100.74 -16.34
N ALA A 195 -25.36 -100.98 -17.65
CA ALA A 195 -25.10 -99.92 -18.63
C ALA A 195 -26.21 -98.85 -18.69
N ARG A 196 -27.45 -99.20 -18.32
CA ARG A 196 -28.54 -98.21 -18.18
C ARG A 196 -28.34 -97.34 -16.94
N GLU A 197 -27.95 -97.93 -15.82
CA GLU A 197 -27.63 -97.18 -14.60
C GLU A 197 -26.46 -96.20 -14.83
N GLU A 198 -25.42 -96.62 -15.56
CA GLU A 198 -24.31 -95.75 -15.96
C GLU A 198 -24.76 -94.63 -16.92
N ALA A 199 -25.65 -94.91 -17.86
CA ALA A 199 -26.22 -93.90 -18.76
C ALA A 199 -27.13 -92.90 -18.03
N ASP A 200 -27.90 -93.34 -17.03
CA ASP A 200 -28.75 -92.47 -16.23
C ASP A 200 -27.92 -91.64 -15.22
N ALA A 201 -26.82 -92.18 -14.68
CA ALA A 201 -25.84 -91.42 -13.91
C ALA A 201 -25.17 -90.34 -14.77
N ALA A 202 -24.74 -90.69 -15.99
CA ALA A 202 -24.15 -89.71 -16.92
C ALA A 202 -25.15 -88.61 -17.31
N ARG A 203 -26.45 -88.92 -17.44
CA ARG A 203 -27.49 -87.90 -17.66
C ARG A 203 -27.69 -86.96 -16.46
N ALA A 204 -27.56 -87.48 -15.24
CA ALA A 204 -27.59 -86.64 -14.05
C ALA A 204 -26.38 -85.69 -14.00
N GLU A 205 -25.18 -86.18 -14.32
CA GLU A 205 -23.97 -85.35 -14.42
C GLU A 205 -24.10 -84.27 -15.51
N VAL A 206 -24.73 -84.56 -16.65
CA VAL A 206 -25.04 -83.55 -17.69
C VAL A 206 -25.97 -82.48 -17.17
N ALA A 207 -27.02 -82.85 -16.44
CA ALA A 207 -27.97 -81.88 -15.89
C ALA A 207 -27.31 -80.97 -14.85
N GLU A 208 -26.43 -81.51 -14.00
CA GLU A 208 -25.65 -80.72 -13.03
C GLU A 208 -24.65 -79.80 -13.73
N ALA A 209 -23.94 -80.30 -14.76
CA ALA A 209 -22.97 -79.49 -15.50
C ALA A 209 -23.62 -78.34 -16.28
N TRP A 210 -24.80 -78.58 -16.88
CA TRP A 210 -25.57 -77.51 -17.53
C TRP A 210 -26.15 -76.51 -16.54
N ALA A 211 -26.63 -76.95 -15.37
CA ALA A 211 -27.08 -76.02 -14.33
C ALA A 211 -25.94 -75.11 -13.82
N ALA A 212 -24.74 -75.66 -13.64
CA ALA A 212 -23.55 -74.88 -13.27
C ALA A 212 -23.11 -73.91 -14.40
N ALA A 213 -23.24 -74.32 -15.66
CA ALA A 213 -22.95 -73.45 -16.80
C ALA A 213 -23.98 -72.30 -16.93
N GLU A 214 -25.26 -72.56 -16.69
CA GLU A 214 -26.31 -71.54 -16.65
C GLU A 214 -26.06 -70.53 -15.51
N GLU A 215 -25.75 -71.00 -14.30
CA GLU A 215 -25.39 -70.12 -13.17
C GLU A 215 -24.16 -69.25 -13.50
N ALA A 216 -23.11 -69.83 -14.11
CA ALA A 216 -21.93 -69.07 -14.51
C ALA A 216 -22.22 -68.02 -15.60
N VAL A 217 -23.15 -68.29 -16.52
CA VAL A 217 -23.59 -67.31 -17.53
C VAL A 217 -24.40 -66.19 -16.87
N GLU A 218 -25.31 -66.51 -15.95
CA GLU A 218 -26.08 -65.50 -15.20
C GLU A 218 -25.17 -64.61 -14.35
N GLU A 219 -24.16 -65.19 -13.67
CA GLU A 219 -23.16 -64.41 -12.93
C GLU A 219 -22.35 -63.48 -13.85
N ALA A 220 -21.99 -63.95 -15.05
CA ALA A 220 -21.28 -63.12 -16.03
C ALA A 220 -22.16 -61.99 -16.60
N GLU A 221 -23.44 -62.24 -16.84
CA GLU A 221 -24.40 -61.20 -17.25
C GLU A 221 -24.63 -60.16 -16.15
N ALA A 222 -24.79 -60.60 -14.89
CA ALA A 222 -24.92 -59.71 -13.75
C ALA A 222 -23.67 -58.84 -13.53
N ALA A 223 -22.47 -59.42 -13.67
CA ALA A 223 -21.21 -58.69 -13.59
C ALA A 223 -21.10 -57.62 -14.70
N ARG A 224 -21.59 -57.94 -15.91
CA ARG A 224 -21.62 -56.99 -17.03
C ARG A 224 -22.60 -55.84 -16.80
N GLU A 225 -23.79 -56.13 -16.27
CA GLU A 225 -24.79 -55.10 -15.94
C GLU A 225 -24.24 -54.17 -14.87
N GLN A 226 -23.68 -54.73 -13.78
CA GLN A 226 -23.05 -53.96 -12.71
C GLN A 226 -21.89 -53.08 -13.21
N ALA A 227 -21.04 -53.60 -14.10
CA ALA A 227 -19.97 -52.81 -14.73
C ALA A 227 -20.53 -51.67 -15.60
N SER A 228 -21.64 -51.90 -16.30
CA SER A 228 -22.28 -50.87 -17.13
C SER A 228 -22.95 -49.76 -16.30
N GLU A 229 -23.57 -50.10 -15.17
CA GLU A 229 -24.13 -49.15 -14.22
C GLU A 229 -23.03 -48.31 -13.58
N SER A 230 -21.96 -48.96 -13.11
CA SER A 230 -20.79 -48.27 -12.54
C SER A 230 -20.15 -47.30 -13.54
N ALA A 231 -20.05 -47.69 -14.81
CA ALA A 231 -19.55 -46.81 -15.88
C ALA A 231 -20.48 -45.60 -16.13
N ALA A 232 -21.80 -45.78 -16.05
CA ALA A 232 -22.78 -44.71 -16.20
C ALA A 232 -22.76 -43.71 -15.02
N GLU A 233 -22.62 -44.22 -13.78
CA GLU A 233 -22.45 -43.41 -12.58
C GLU A 233 -21.14 -42.61 -12.63
N ALA A 234 -20.03 -43.25 -13.02
CA ALA A 234 -18.76 -42.57 -13.21
C ALA A 234 -18.84 -41.49 -14.30
N ALA A 235 -19.57 -41.72 -15.39
CA ALA A 235 -19.78 -40.72 -16.43
C ALA A 235 -20.59 -39.52 -15.93
N THR A 236 -21.60 -39.74 -15.09
CA THR A 236 -22.43 -38.68 -14.50
C THR A 236 -21.62 -37.88 -13.48
N ALA A 237 -20.83 -38.54 -12.63
CA ALA A 237 -19.92 -37.89 -11.69
C ALA A 237 -18.88 -37.00 -12.41
N ARG A 238 -18.40 -37.41 -13.59
CA ARG A 238 -17.52 -36.58 -14.44
C ARG A 238 -18.22 -35.33 -14.96
N GLU A 239 -19.49 -35.45 -15.37
CA GLU A 239 -20.27 -34.30 -15.84
C GLU A 239 -20.52 -33.30 -14.70
N GLU A 240 -20.78 -33.78 -13.49
CA GLU A 240 -20.96 -32.92 -12.31
C GLU A 240 -19.65 -32.26 -11.86
N ALA A 241 -18.53 -32.98 -11.86
CA ALA A 241 -17.22 -32.44 -11.49
C ALA A 241 -16.68 -31.41 -12.51
N ALA A 242 -17.13 -31.47 -13.77
CA ALA A 242 -16.76 -30.52 -14.81
C ALA A 242 -17.56 -29.21 -14.79
N ARG A 243 -18.71 -29.18 -14.08
CA ARG A 243 -19.59 -28.01 -13.95
C ARG A 243 -19.19 -27.13 -12.76
#